data_AF-A0A523VLA7-F1
#
_entry.id   AF-A0A523VLA7-F1
#
_cell.length_a   1.000
_cell.length_b   1.000
_cell.length_c   1.000
_cell.angle_alpha   90.00
_cell.angle_beta   90.00
_cell.angle_gamma   90.00
#
_symmetry.space_group_name_H-M   'P 1'
#
loop_
_entity.id
_entity.type
_entity.pdbx_description
1 polymer ?
#
loop_
_entity_poly.entity_id
_entity_poly.type
_entity_poly.pdbx_seq_one_letter_code
_entity_poly.pdbx_strand_id
1 'polypeptide(L)'
;MWETYYTPTSIDEAVRLLTEHGADARIIAGGTDLMVELQRGELQARVLVDVTRIGGLDRVRLGDDGLIHIGATVTHNLALRSDLLKEGSFPLVLACSRLGTPQLRNRGTIAGNVITGSPANDTIPPLLALDAQITLRSKRGDRVVPLAEFYQGVRCTVMEPDEMLVDLTFTPLTKKQRGTFVKLALRRSHAISVVNAAVVLTLDKDTVTRARITLGCVAPSVVRAKEAEGALVSGPLSDVRIADAAALAAESARPIDDIRSGADYRREAVVELVRRALEQLRGRAEREQLPDELPMLCGSTDGRFPRLAGQTICHHDEGPEPIECTVNGQNVMVGRAGGKTLLELLRDDLGLTGTKEGCGEGECGACTVWMDGIAVLSCLTPAPRAHGADIVTVEGLAQGEELHPVQQAFIDEGAVQCGYCTPGFVMAGASLLEEIAHPSREQIEAGLAGNLCRCTGYYKIARAIEIAAERQSEPA
;
A
#
# COMPACT_ATOMS: atom_id res chain seq x y z
N MET A 1 14.51 18.63 -2.08
CA MET A 1 14.10 17.78 -0.94
C MET A 1 13.68 18.69 0.21
N TRP A 2 13.16 18.14 1.30
CA TRP A 2 12.77 18.90 2.49
C TRP A 2 14.00 19.38 3.27
N GLU A 3 13.83 20.42 4.09
CA GLU A 3 14.88 21.03 4.93
C GLU A 3 14.89 20.44 6.34
N THR A 4 13.71 20.08 6.86
CA THR A 4 13.53 19.56 8.23
C THR A 4 12.65 18.32 8.23
N TYR A 5 13.03 17.32 9.02
CA TYR A 5 12.29 16.09 9.24
C TYR A 5 12.03 15.86 10.72
N TYR A 6 10.77 15.80 11.12
CA TYR A 6 10.36 15.48 12.49
C TYR A 6 9.85 14.05 12.56
N THR A 7 10.25 13.31 13.60
CA THR A 7 9.58 12.08 14.04
C THR A 7 8.90 12.32 15.40
N PRO A 8 7.64 12.77 15.43
CA PRO A 8 6.86 12.88 16.67
C PRO A 8 6.54 11.51 17.28
N THR A 9 6.34 11.48 18.61
CA THR A 9 5.94 10.28 19.36
C THR A 9 4.46 10.26 19.73
N SER A 10 3.73 11.35 19.49
CA SER A 10 2.30 11.49 19.76
C SER A 10 1.56 12.26 18.66
N ILE A 11 0.24 12.05 18.56
CA ILE A 11 -0.64 12.80 17.65
C ILE A 11 -0.62 14.29 17.99
N ASP A 12 -0.64 14.63 19.28
CA ASP A 12 -0.67 16.03 19.72
C ASP A 12 0.60 16.78 19.31
N GLU A 13 1.78 16.14 19.37
CA GLU A 13 3.03 16.72 18.86
C GLU A 13 3.01 16.84 17.34
N ALA A 14 2.50 15.84 16.61
CA ALA A 14 2.37 15.94 15.15
C ALA A 14 1.47 17.13 14.75
N VAL A 15 0.33 17.28 15.40
CA VAL A 15 -0.62 18.39 15.17
C VAL A 15 -0.03 19.74 15.59
N ARG A 16 0.75 19.78 16.68
CA ARG A 16 1.49 20.97 17.10
C ARG A 16 2.46 21.42 16.00
N LEU A 17 3.24 20.50 15.44
CA LEU A 17 4.19 20.77 14.35
C LEU A 17 3.48 21.25 13.07
N LEU A 18 2.35 20.62 12.71
CA LEU A 18 1.54 21.07 11.57
C LEU A 18 0.97 22.47 11.79
N THR A 19 0.56 22.80 13.01
CA THR A 19 0.10 24.16 13.36
C THR A 19 1.24 25.17 13.29
N GLU A 20 2.43 24.81 13.78
CA GLU A 20 3.62 25.67 13.82
C GLU A 20 4.14 26.01 12.42
N HIS A 21 4.21 25.01 11.54
CA HIS A 21 4.77 25.15 10.20
C HIS A 21 3.71 25.40 9.11
N GLY A 22 2.42 25.19 9.40
CA GLY A 22 1.32 25.44 8.48
C GLY A 22 1.52 24.78 7.11
N ALA A 23 1.34 25.57 6.04
CA ALA A 23 1.40 25.09 4.67
C ALA A 23 2.79 24.56 4.25
N ASP A 24 3.86 24.87 4.98
CA ASP A 24 5.22 24.37 4.72
C ASP A 24 5.45 22.92 5.19
N ALA A 25 4.60 22.44 6.10
CA ALA A 25 4.67 21.09 6.61
C ALA A 25 3.78 20.12 5.83
N ARG A 26 4.26 18.89 5.69
CA ARG A 26 3.47 17.75 5.20
C ARG A 26 3.68 16.55 6.09
N ILE A 27 2.60 15.83 6.37
CA ILE A 27 2.69 14.52 7.00
C ILE A 27 3.30 13.56 6.01
N ILE A 28 4.26 12.75 6.48
CA ILE A 28 4.70 11.55 5.77
C ILE A 28 4.30 10.31 6.58
N ALA A 29 3.58 9.40 5.92
CA ALA A 29 3.31 8.07 6.44
C ALA A 29 4.21 7.07 5.69
N GLY A 30 3.65 6.28 4.77
CA GLY A 30 4.41 5.35 3.94
C GLY A 30 5.46 5.99 3.04
N GLY A 31 5.22 7.23 2.59
CA GLY A 31 6.07 7.94 1.63
C GLY A 31 5.85 7.52 0.17
N THR A 32 5.07 6.47 -0.09
CA THR A 32 4.98 5.80 -1.40
C THR A 32 4.36 6.62 -2.53
N ASP A 33 3.75 7.76 -2.23
CA ASP A 33 3.20 8.72 -3.22
C ASP A 33 3.93 10.07 -3.06
N LEU A 34 3.96 10.59 -1.82
CA LEU A 34 4.59 11.87 -1.46
C LEU A 34 6.06 11.96 -1.91
N MET A 35 6.84 10.89 -1.74
CA MET A 35 8.26 10.91 -2.12
C MET A 35 8.45 11.07 -3.63
N VAL A 36 7.59 10.44 -4.44
CA VAL A 36 7.64 10.56 -5.89
C VAL A 36 7.30 11.98 -6.33
N GLU A 37 6.27 12.59 -5.73
CA GLU A 37 5.90 13.99 -6.02
C GLU A 37 7.02 14.96 -5.64
N LEU A 38 7.68 14.75 -4.50
CA LEU A 38 8.82 15.56 -4.06
C LEU A 38 10.03 15.40 -4.99
N GLN A 39 10.36 14.17 -5.41
CA GLN A 39 11.48 13.89 -6.32
C GLN A 39 11.26 14.48 -7.72
N ARG A 40 10.02 14.46 -8.22
CA ARG A 40 9.64 15.07 -9.50
C ARG A 40 9.46 16.59 -9.41
N GLY A 41 9.47 17.15 -8.20
CA GLY A 41 9.21 18.57 -7.95
C GLY A 41 7.76 18.99 -8.18
N GLU A 42 6.84 18.04 -8.31
CA GLU A 42 5.38 18.25 -8.47
C GLU A 42 4.76 18.81 -7.18
N LEU A 43 5.37 18.49 -6.03
CA LEU A 43 5.02 19.03 -4.73
C LEU A 43 6.27 19.56 -4.04
N GLN A 44 6.11 20.63 -3.25
CA GLN A 44 7.17 21.21 -2.43
C GLN A 44 6.74 21.16 -0.96
N ALA A 45 7.61 20.66 -0.09
CA ALA A 45 7.44 20.67 1.34
C ALA A 45 8.80 20.93 1.99
N ARG A 46 8.88 21.95 2.85
CA ARG A 46 10.12 22.28 3.58
C ARG A 46 10.24 21.44 4.85
N VAL A 47 9.11 21.05 5.44
CA VAL A 47 9.06 20.25 6.66
C VAL A 47 8.28 18.96 6.43
N LEU A 48 8.86 17.83 6.81
CA LEU A 48 8.14 16.56 6.89
C LEU A 48 7.87 16.16 8.34
N VAL A 49 6.66 15.68 8.61
CA VAL A 49 6.23 15.16 9.92
C VAL A 49 5.91 13.68 9.78
N ASP A 50 6.81 12.81 10.24
CA ASP A 50 6.68 11.36 10.14
C ASP A 50 5.84 10.75 11.26
N VAL A 51 4.65 10.30 10.88
CA VAL A 51 3.69 9.72 11.83
C VAL A 51 3.85 8.21 11.98
N THR A 52 4.77 7.56 11.25
CA THR A 52 4.84 6.08 11.19
C THR A 52 5.27 5.42 12.48
N ARG A 53 5.85 6.17 13.41
CA ARG A 53 6.32 5.67 14.72
C ARG A 53 5.47 6.10 15.91
N ILE A 54 4.37 6.84 15.67
CA ILE A 54 3.39 7.17 16.70
C ILE A 54 2.65 5.89 17.12
N GLY A 55 2.62 5.62 18.42
CA GLY A 55 2.00 4.40 18.94
C GLY A 55 0.48 4.36 18.78
N GLY A 56 -0.04 3.22 18.30
CA GLY A 56 -1.47 2.91 18.29
C GLY A 56 -2.17 3.18 16.96
N LEU A 57 -1.54 3.93 16.06
CA LEU A 57 -2.10 4.27 14.75
C LEU A 57 -2.03 3.13 13.72
N ASP A 58 -1.32 2.06 14.03
CA ASP A 58 -1.09 0.91 13.16
C ASP A 58 -2.16 -0.20 13.34
N ARG A 59 -3.21 0.07 14.13
CA ARG A 59 -4.19 -0.95 14.55
C ARG A 59 -5.51 -0.86 13.78
N VAL A 60 -6.08 -2.03 13.55
CA VAL A 60 -7.48 -2.21 13.16
C VAL A 60 -8.22 -2.80 14.36
N ARG A 61 -9.35 -2.21 14.75
CA ARG A 61 -10.14 -2.63 15.92
C ARG A 61 -11.63 -2.50 15.68
N LEU A 62 -12.42 -3.29 16.38
CA LEU A 62 -13.86 -3.08 16.52
C LEU A 62 -14.07 -2.22 17.76
N GLY A 63 -14.72 -1.07 17.61
CA GLY A 63 -15.05 -0.17 18.72
C GLY A 63 -16.29 -0.62 19.48
N ASP A 64 -16.46 -0.08 20.69
CA ASP A 64 -17.67 -0.29 21.50
C ASP A 64 -18.92 0.32 20.85
N ASP A 65 -18.73 1.23 19.89
CA ASP A 65 -19.75 1.79 19.01
C ASP A 65 -20.20 0.82 17.89
N GLY A 66 -19.57 -0.35 17.80
CA GLY A 66 -19.83 -1.36 16.78
C GLY A 66 -19.24 -1.02 15.41
N LEU A 67 -18.38 -0.01 15.31
CA LEU A 67 -17.71 0.37 14.08
C LEU A 67 -16.33 -0.28 13.99
N ILE A 68 -15.90 -0.61 12.77
CA ILE A 68 -14.49 -0.91 12.51
C ILE A 68 -13.74 0.42 12.46
N HIS A 69 -12.64 0.51 13.18
CA HIS A 69 -11.69 1.62 13.17
C HIS A 69 -10.38 1.17 12.53
N ILE A 70 -9.87 1.95 11.58
CA ILE A 70 -8.59 1.77 10.90
C ILE A 70 -7.71 2.97 11.21
N GLY A 71 -6.67 2.76 12.02
CA GLY A 71 -5.73 3.82 12.36
C GLY A 71 -4.93 4.34 11.15
N ALA A 72 -4.45 5.57 11.27
CA ALA A 72 -3.80 6.31 10.17
C ALA A 72 -2.55 5.65 9.56
N THR A 73 -1.87 4.77 10.30
CA THR A 73 -0.64 4.09 9.84
C THR A 73 -0.86 2.61 9.54
N VAL A 74 -2.11 2.13 9.51
CA VAL A 74 -2.43 0.80 9.00
C VAL A 74 -2.02 0.70 7.53
N THR A 75 -1.00 -0.11 7.28
CA THR A 75 -0.49 -0.40 5.95
C THR A 75 -1.44 -1.33 5.19
N HIS A 76 -1.32 -1.38 3.87
CA HIS A 76 -2.12 -2.31 3.07
C HIS A 76 -1.87 -3.77 3.45
N ASN A 77 -0.62 -4.17 3.77
CA ASN A 77 -0.34 -5.53 4.25
C ASN A 77 -0.90 -5.79 5.65
N LEU A 78 -0.87 -4.82 6.58
CA LEU A 78 -1.55 -4.97 7.87
C LEU A 78 -3.07 -5.17 7.70
N ALA A 79 -3.67 -4.51 6.70
CA ALA A 79 -5.07 -4.72 6.38
C ALA A 79 -5.35 -6.13 5.83
N LEU A 80 -4.45 -6.69 5.03
CA LEU A 80 -4.55 -8.08 4.53
C LEU A 80 -4.46 -9.12 5.65
N ARG A 81 -3.73 -8.83 6.73
CA ARG A 81 -3.60 -9.72 7.90
C ARG A 81 -4.82 -9.66 8.82
N SER A 82 -5.61 -8.59 8.77
CA SER A 82 -6.70 -8.37 9.72
C SER A 82 -7.92 -9.25 9.43
N ASP A 83 -8.16 -10.24 10.29
CA ASP A 83 -9.37 -11.07 10.20
C ASP A 83 -10.66 -10.24 10.34
N LEU A 84 -10.62 -9.19 11.16
CA LEU A 84 -11.72 -8.23 11.29
C LEU A 84 -12.06 -7.58 9.94
N LEU A 85 -11.06 -7.22 9.12
CA LEU A 85 -11.32 -6.66 7.77
C LEU A 85 -11.70 -7.74 6.77
N LYS A 86 -11.14 -8.95 6.87
CA LYS A 86 -11.52 -10.08 6.01
C LYS A 86 -12.99 -10.45 6.21
N GLU A 87 -13.49 -10.38 7.44
CA GLU A 87 -14.89 -10.67 7.76
C GLU A 87 -15.79 -9.45 7.52
N GLY A 88 -15.42 -8.30 8.07
CA GLY A 88 -16.25 -7.11 8.13
C GLY A 88 -16.14 -6.14 6.93
N SER A 89 -15.18 -6.33 6.02
CA SER A 89 -14.96 -5.42 4.88
C SER A 89 -14.23 -6.08 3.72
N PHE A 90 -14.65 -7.29 3.32
CA PHE A 90 -13.94 -8.06 2.30
C PHE A 90 -13.60 -7.31 0.97
N PRO A 91 -14.46 -6.43 0.41
CA PRO A 91 -14.09 -5.57 -0.73
C PRO A 91 -12.82 -4.73 -0.51
N LEU A 92 -12.62 -4.21 0.70
CA LEU A 92 -11.45 -3.41 1.05
C LEU A 92 -10.18 -4.28 1.07
N VAL A 93 -10.29 -5.51 1.60
CA VAL A 93 -9.18 -6.48 1.59
C VAL A 93 -8.79 -6.84 0.15
N LEU A 94 -9.77 -7.10 -0.72
CA LEU A 94 -9.52 -7.35 -2.15
C LEU A 94 -8.83 -6.16 -2.81
N ALA A 95 -9.23 -4.93 -2.51
CA ALA A 95 -8.56 -3.73 -3.01
C ALA A 95 -7.10 -3.64 -2.53
N CYS A 96 -6.85 -3.81 -1.23
CA CYS A 96 -5.50 -3.82 -0.66
C CYS A 96 -4.62 -4.90 -1.32
N SER A 97 -5.16 -6.08 -1.62
CA SER A 97 -4.39 -7.20 -2.20
C SER A 97 -3.88 -6.91 -3.62
N ARG A 98 -4.58 -6.04 -4.36
CA ARG A 98 -4.29 -5.69 -5.76
C ARG A 98 -3.58 -4.36 -5.90
N LEU A 99 -3.21 -3.74 -4.79
CA LEU A 99 -2.51 -2.46 -4.75
C LEU A 99 -0.99 -2.71 -4.77
N GLY A 100 -0.31 -2.06 -5.71
CA GLY A 100 1.14 -2.05 -5.81
C GLY A 100 1.77 -3.44 -5.73
N THR A 101 2.80 -3.55 -4.90
CA THR A 101 3.64 -4.73 -4.66
C THR A 101 3.73 -5.02 -3.17
N PRO A 102 4.16 -6.21 -2.74
CA PRO A 102 4.33 -6.50 -1.31
C PRO A 102 5.18 -5.44 -0.58
N GLN A 103 6.31 -5.02 -1.15
CA GLN A 103 7.19 -4.00 -0.56
C GLN A 103 6.51 -2.62 -0.47
N LEU A 104 5.75 -2.21 -1.49
CA LEU A 104 4.96 -0.97 -1.43
C LEU A 104 3.90 -1.07 -0.34
N ARG A 105 3.21 -2.20 -0.23
CA ARG A 105 2.15 -2.43 0.76
C ARG A 105 2.65 -2.54 2.20
N ASN A 106 3.94 -2.79 2.41
CA ASN A 106 4.59 -2.71 3.73
C ASN A 106 4.74 -1.28 4.25
N ARG A 107 4.62 -0.26 3.38
CA ARG A 107 4.76 1.15 3.75
C ARG A 107 3.50 1.95 3.46
N GLY A 108 2.89 1.77 2.29
CA GLY A 108 1.67 2.46 1.87
C GLY A 108 0.51 2.18 2.83
N THR A 109 -0.14 3.24 3.29
CA THR A 109 -1.24 3.19 4.27
C THR A 109 -2.59 3.45 3.62
N ILE A 110 -3.65 2.88 4.18
CA ILE A 110 -5.02 3.13 3.70
C ILE A 110 -5.34 4.63 3.83
N ALA A 111 -4.99 5.25 4.96
CA ALA A 111 -5.20 6.68 5.16
C ALA A 111 -4.42 7.53 4.16
N GLY A 112 -3.15 7.21 3.89
CA GLY A 112 -2.37 7.89 2.86
C GLY A 112 -3.03 7.77 1.49
N ASN A 113 -3.52 6.58 1.14
CA ASN A 113 -4.25 6.35 -0.12
C ASN A 113 -5.53 7.19 -0.21
N VAL A 114 -6.27 7.36 0.89
CA VAL A 114 -7.46 8.24 0.95
C VAL A 114 -7.06 9.72 0.83
N ILE A 115 -6.08 10.19 1.60
CA ILE A 115 -5.64 11.59 1.63
C ILE A 115 -5.10 12.05 0.27
N THR A 116 -4.33 11.19 -0.40
CA THR A 116 -3.82 11.44 -1.75
C THR A 116 -4.93 11.81 -2.74
N GLY A 117 -6.14 11.24 -2.58
CA GLY A 117 -7.31 11.62 -3.37
C GLY A 117 -7.16 11.42 -4.89
N SER A 118 -6.32 10.46 -5.32
CA SER A 118 -6.23 10.08 -6.72
C SER A 118 -7.50 9.31 -7.13
N PRO A 119 -8.12 9.60 -8.28
CA PRO A 119 -9.25 8.82 -8.78
C PRO A 119 -8.92 7.35 -9.03
N ALA A 120 -7.63 7.02 -9.12
CA ALA A 120 -7.13 5.67 -9.35
C ALA A 120 -6.76 4.90 -8.07
N ASN A 121 -6.99 5.50 -6.90
CA ASN A 121 -6.71 4.87 -5.62
C ASN A 121 -7.75 3.78 -5.30
N ASP A 122 -7.27 2.55 -5.20
CA ASP A 122 -8.13 1.35 -5.16
C ASP A 122 -8.89 1.17 -3.84
N THR A 123 -8.44 1.77 -2.73
CA THR A 123 -9.17 1.63 -1.45
C THR A 123 -10.33 2.60 -1.30
N ILE A 124 -10.40 3.67 -2.11
CA ILE A 124 -11.49 4.65 -2.04
C ILE A 124 -12.85 4.05 -2.44
N PRO A 125 -13.00 3.31 -3.57
CA PRO A 125 -14.27 2.67 -3.94
C PRO A 125 -14.89 1.78 -2.86
N PRO A 126 -14.18 0.80 -2.25
CA PRO A 126 -14.78 -0.02 -1.20
C PRO A 126 -15.11 0.78 0.05
N LEU A 127 -14.27 1.73 0.48
CA LEU A 127 -14.57 2.59 1.63
C LEU A 127 -15.82 3.46 1.38
N LEU A 128 -15.98 3.99 0.17
CA LEU A 128 -17.17 4.76 -0.20
C LEU A 128 -18.42 3.87 -0.26
N ALA A 129 -18.30 2.62 -0.71
CA ALA A 129 -19.40 1.65 -0.72
C ALA A 129 -19.80 1.19 0.70
N LEU A 130 -18.86 1.25 1.65
CA LEU A 130 -19.07 0.99 3.08
C LEU A 130 -19.57 2.23 3.84
N ASP A 131 -19.83 3.35 3.14
CA ASP A 131 -20.26 4.63 3.71
C ASP A 131 -19.30 5.12 4.83
N ALA A 132 -17.98 4.95 4.60
CA ALA A 132 -16.95 5.26 5.60
C ALA A 132 -16.88 6.75 5.97
N GLN A 133 -16.33 7.01 7.16
CA GLN A 133 -16.09 8.33 7.73
C GLN A 133 -14.62 8.49 8.10
N ILE A 134 -14.17 9.74 8.12
CA ILE A 134 -12.80 10.13 8.40
C ILE A 134 -12.81 11.03 9.63
N THR A 135 -12.00 10.72 10.64
CA THR A 135 -11.75 11.61 11.77
C THR A 135 -10.48 12.42 11.53
N LEU A 136 -10.63 13.74 11.49
CA LEU A 136 -9.55 14.71 11.35
C LEU A 136 -9.31 15.40 12.69
N ARG A 137 -8.07 15.39 13.16
CA ARG A 137 -7.61 16.05 14.39
C ARG A 137 -6.82 17.31 14.03
N SER A 138 -7.11 18.41 14.72
CA SER A 138 -6.29 19.62 14.75
C SER A 138 -6.16 20.14 16.19
N LYS A 139 -5.42 21.24 16.39
CA LYS A 139 -5.38 21.93 17.68
C LYS A 139 -6.75 22.48 18.10
N ARG A 140 -7.66 22.70 17.15
CA ARG A 140 -9.04 23.17 17.39
C ARG A 140 -9.97 22.04 17.88
N GLY A 141 -9.54 20.78 17.81
CA GLY A 141 -10.33 19.61 18.17
C GLY A 141 -10.49 18.63 17.01
N ASP A 142 -11.39 17.67 17.20
CA ASP A 142 -11.75 16.64 16.22
C ASP A 142 -12.98 17.03 15.40
N ARG A 143 -12.97 16.69 14.11
CA ARG A 143 -14.17 16.65 13.29
C ARG A 143 -14.25 15.37 12.49
N VAL A 144 -15.48 14.91 12.24
CA VAL A 144 -15.76 13.72 11.44
C VAL A 144 -16.32 14.16 10.10
N VAL A 145 -15.77 13.64 9.01
CA VAL A 145 -16.16 13.95 7.64
C VAL A 145 -16.59 12.65 6.95
N PRO A 146 -17.82 12.56 6.42
CA PRO A 146 -18.20 11.45 5.55
C PRO A 146 -17.26 11.38 4.32
N LEU A 147 -16.78 10.19 3.96
CA LEU A 147 -15.86 10.03 2.82
C LEU A 147 -16.47 10.56 1.50
N ALA A 148 -17.80 10.49 1.37
CA ALA A 148 -18.53 11.03 0.22
C ALA A 148 -18.41 12.56 0.06
N GLU A 149 -18.06 13.27 1.12
CA GLU A 149 -17.93 14.74 1.18
C GLU A 149 -16.46 15.18 1.29
N PHE A 150 -15.52 14.22 1.31
CA PHE A 150 -14.12 14.50 1.59
C PHE A 150 -13.35 15.12 0.41
N TYR A 151 -13.76 14.82 -0.83
CA TYR A 151 -13.06 15.24 -2.05
C TYR A 151 -13.73 16.45 -2.70
N GLN A 152 -12.93 17.47 -3.03
CA GLN A 152 -13.35 18.67 -3.77
C GLN A 152 -12.91 18.62 -5.25
N GLY A 153 -12.06 17.65 -5.60
CA GLY A 153 -11.55 17.45 -6.96
C GLY A 153 -10.45 16.38 -6.98
N VAL A 154 -9.74 16.29 -8.11
CA VAL A 154 -8.60 15.38 -8.28
C VAL A 154 -7.50 15.78 -7.30
N ARG A 155 -7.09 14.87 -6.40
CA ARG A 155 -6.04 15.10 -5.39
C ARG A 155 -6.30 16.35 -4.51
N CYS A 156 -7.56 16.70 -4.32
CA CYS A 156 -7.99 17.87 -3.55
C CYS A 156 -9.05 17.44 -2.53
N THR A 157 -8.75 17.66 -1.26
CA THR A 157 -9.58 17.25 -0.13
C THR A 157 -10.04 18.46 0.68
N VAL A 158 -11.02 18.27 1.55
CA VAL A 158 -11.50 19.29 2.50
C VAL A 158 -10.57 19.49 3.72
N MET A 159 -9.39 18.85 3.74
CA MET A 159 -8.47 18.95 4.88
C MET A 159 -7.83 20.33 4.95
N GLU A 160 -7.76 20.88 6.16
CA GLU A 160 -6.99 22.09 6.43
C GLU A 160 -5.50 21.76 6.65
N PRO A 161 -4.55 22.70 6.41
CA PRO A 161 -3.12 22.44 6.53
C PRO A 161 -2.63 21.93 7.90
N ASP A 162 -3.37 22.22 8.97
CA ASP A 162 -3.03 21.80 10.34
C ASP A 162 -3.79 20.54 10.80
N GLU A 163 -4.49 19.86 9.89
CA GLU A 163 -5.25 18.65 10.19
C GLU A 163 -4.46 17.38 9.89
N MET A 164 -4.62 16.40 10.79
CA MET A 164 -4.16 15.02 10.61
C MET A 164 -5.37 14.09 10.58
N LEU A 165 -5.45 13.20 9.59
CA LEU A 165 -6.35 12.06 9.65
C LEU A 165 -5.84 11.09 10.72
N VAL A 166 -6.65 10.80 11.72
CA VAL A 166 -6.28 9.92 12.84
C VAL A 166 -7.02 8.59 12.84
N ASP A 167 -8.22 8.54 12.24
CA ASP A 167 -9.03 7.32 12.19
C ASP A 167 -9.93 7.29 10.95
N LEU A 168 -10.19 6.07 10.46
CA LEU A 168 -11.15 5.76 9.41
C LEU A 168 -12.17 4.77 9.97
N THR A 169 -13.46 5.11 9.89
CA THR A 169 -14.51 4.29 10.52
C THR A 169 -15.61 3.89 9.55
N PHE A 170 -16.14 2.69 9.71
CA PHE A 170 -17.33 2.22 8.99
C PHE A 170 -18.00 1.05 9.72
N THR A 171 -19.28 0.81 9.42
CA THR A 171 -19.99 -0.35 9.96
C THR A 171 -19.53 -1.64 9.28
N PRO A 172 -19.18 -2.71 10.02
CA PRO A 172 -18.83 -3.99 9.42
C PRO A 172 -19.99 -4.58 8.61
N LEU A 173 -19.66 -5.32 7.55
CA LEU A 173 -20.62 -6.10 6.78
C LEU A 173 -21.32 -7.12 7.68
N THR A 174 -22.64 -7.15 7.63
CA THR A 174 -23.46 -8.16 8.32
C THR A 174 -23.52 -9.48 7.54
N LYS A 175 -24.03 -10.55 8.16
CA LYS A 175 -24.29 -11.84 7.46
C LYS A 175 -25.26 -11.74 6.29
N LYS A 176 -26.07 -10.68 6.22
CA LYS A 176 -26.98 -10.40 5.11
C LYS A 176 -26.32 -9.60 3.99
N GLN A 177 -25.08 -9.14 4.20
CA GLN A 177 -24.35 -8.34 3.23
C GLN A 177 -23.22 -9.14 2.61
N ARG A 178 -22.98 -8.87 1.34
CA ARG A 178 -21.83 -9.38 0.59
C ARG A 178 -21.27 -8.25 -0.25
N GLY A 179 -19.97 -8.28 -0.48
CA GLY A 179 -19.35 -7.32 -1.38
C GLY A 179 -18.11 -7.88 -2.05
N THR A 180 -17.80 -7.29 -3.20
CA THR A 180 -16.60 -7.59 -3.97
C THR A 180 -15.96 -6.30 -4.47
N PHE A 181 -14.68 -6.39 -4.82
CA PHE A 181 -13.96 -5.37 -5.56
C PHE A 181 -13.39 -6.02 -6.81
N VAL A 182 -13.48 -5.33 -7.95
CA VAL A 182 -12.94 -5.78 -9.23
C VAL A 182 -12.10 -4.66 -9.84
N LYS A 183 -10.99 -5.05 -10.48
CA LYS A 183 -10.01 -4.13 -11.05
C LYS A 183 -9.61 -4.61 -12.44
N LEU A 184 -9.64 -3.68 -13.39
CA LEU A 184 -9.06 -3.84 -14.71
C LEU A 184 -7.79 -3.00 -14.76
N ALA A 185 -6.69 -3.62 -15.19
CA ALA A 185 -5.40 -2.96 -15.29
C ALA A 185 -4.58 -3.57 -16.44
N LEU A 186 -3.51 -2.88 -16.87
CA LEU A 186 -2.70 -3.29 -18.04
C LEU A 186 -1.76 -4.48 -17.77
N ARG A 187 -1.50 -4.81 -16.50
CA ARG A 187 -0.70 -5.96 -16.08
C ARG A 187 -1.28 -6.55 -14.79
N ARG A 188 -0.95 -7.82 -14.50
CA ARG A 188 -1.54 -8.58 -13.37
C ARG A 188 -1.16 -8.06 -11.99
N SER A 189 0.04 -7.50 -11.85
CA SER A 189 0.55 -6.94 -10.60
C SER A 189 1.16 -5.56 -10.84
N HIS A 190 1.24 -4.74 -9.79
CA HIS A 190 1.84 -3.41 -9.83
C HIS A 190 1.20 -2.46 -10.87
N ALA A 191 -0.07 -2.64 -11.26
CA ALA A 191 -0.70 -1.75 -12.24
C ALA A 191 -1.63 -0.74 -11.58
N ILE A 192 -1.59 0.50 -12.07
CA ILE A 192 -2.65 1.47 -11.83
C ILE A 192 -3.92 1.01 -12.56
N SER A 193 -5.06 1.14 -11.89
CA SER A 193 -6.37 0.78 -12.43
C SER A 193 -6.69 1.59 -13.70
N VAL A 194 -7.17 0.88 -14.73
CA VAL A 194 -7.85 1.47 -15.88
C VAL A 194 -9.28 1.81 -15.50
N VAL A 195 -9.96 0.83 -14.88
CA VAL A 195 -11.26 0.97 -14.22
C VAL A 195 -11.24 0.05 -12.99
N ASN A 196 -11.85 0.49 -11.90
CA ASN A 196 -12.15 -0.38 -10.78
C ASN A 196 -13.60 -0.15 -10.32
N ALA A 197 -14.18 -1.15 -9.65
CA ALA A 197 -15.50 -1.04 -9.06
C ALA A 197 -15.56 -1.81 -7.74
N ALA A 198 -16.29 -1.26 -6.76
CA ALA A 198 -16.70 -2.00 -5.58
C ALA A 198 -18.23 -2.10 -5.54
N VAL A 199 -18.73 -3.28 -5.19
CA VAL A 199 -20.16 -3.55 -5.05
C VAL A 199 -20.42 -4.12 -3.68
N VAL A 200 -21.37 -3.54 -2.95
CA VAL A 200 -21.88 -4.07 -1.67
C VAL A 200 -23.40 -4.21 -1.76
N LEU A 201 -23.90 -5.41 -1.53
CA LEU A 201 -25.33 -5.74 -1.56
C LEU A 201 -25.80 -6.20 -0.19
N THR A 202 -26.96 -5.73 0.24
CA THR A 202 -27.74 -6.34 1.33
C THR A 202 -28.82 -7.21 0.70
N LEU A 203 -28.88 -8.47 1.13
CA LEU A 203 -29.77 -9.48 0.58
C LEU A 203 -30.72 -10.00 1.67
N ASP A 204 -32.00 -10.10 1.32
CA ASP A 204 -32.96 -10.91 2.05
C ASP A 204 -33.35 -12.11 1.19
N LYS A 205 -32.80 -13.28 1.55
CA LYS A 205 -32.74 -14.46 0.67
C LYS A 205 -32.06 -14.10 -0.66
N ASP A 206 -32.80 -14.11 -1.76
CA ASP A 206 -32.31 -13.78 -3.10
C ASP A 206 -32.62 -12.33 -3.50
N THR A 207 -33.44 -11.61 -2.72
CA THR A 207 -33.86 -10.23 -3.03
C THR A 207 -32.84 -9.22 -2.52
N VAL A 208 -32.37 -8.34 -3.40
CA VAL A 208 -31.53 -7.20 -3.02
C VAL A 208 -32.39 -6.14 -2.34
N THR A 209 -32.09 -5.82 -1.08
CA THR A 209 -32.78 -4.78 -0.30
C THR A 209 -32.01 -3.47 -0.25
N ARG A 210 -30.69 -3.51 -0.47
CA ARG A 210 -29.84 -2.33 -0.62
C ARG A 210 -28.67 -2.67 -1.54
N ALA A 211 -28.28 -1.73 -2.39
CA ALA A 211 -27.09 -1.83 -3.22
C ALA A 211 -26.21 -0.58 -3.05
N ARG A 212 -24.90 -0.78 -3.18
CA ARG A 212 -23.88 0.26 -3.30
C ARG A 212 -22.96 -0.14 -4.44
N ILE A 213 -22.84 0.71 -5.45
CA ILE A 213 -21.94 0.49 -6.60
C ILE A 213 -21.08 1.74 -6.73
N THR A 214 -19.78 1.59 -6.48
CA THR A 214 -18.79 2.67 -6.60
C THR A 214 -17.82 2.39 -7.74
N LEU A 215 -17.42 3.44 -8.45
CA LEU A 215 -16.57 3.34 -9.64
C LEU A 215 -15.38 4.30 -9.49
N GLY A 216 -14.17 3.77 -9.66
CA GLY A 216 -12.93 4.56 -9.74
C GLY A 216 -12.36 4.63 -11.15
N CYS A 217 -11.41 5.55 -11.36
CA CYS A 217 -10.78 5.89 -12.64
C CYS A 217 -11.70 6.43 -13.75
N VAL A 218 -12.99 6.67 -13.45
CA VAL A 218 -14.00 7.03 -14.45
C VAL A 218 -14.63 8.40 -14.24
N ALA A 219 -14.07 9.21 -13.33
CA ALA A 219 -14.46 10.59 -13.04
C ALA A 219 -13.33 11.29 -12.26
N PRO A 220 -13.40 12.62 -12.04
CA PRO A 220 -12.43 13.37 -11.21
C PRO A 220 -12.33 12.91 -9.74
N SER A 221 -13.29 12.14 -9.25
CA SER A 221 -13.27 11.43 -7.98
C SER A 221 -14.02 10.10 -8.12
N VAL A 222 -13.95 9.23 -7.12
CA VAL A 222 -14.75 7.99 -7.12
C VAL A 222 -16.22 8.34 -7.01
N VAL A 223 -17.04 7.77 -7.90
CA VAL A 223 -18.48 8.07 -7.99
C VAL A 223 -19.34 6.88 -7.57
N ARG A 224 -20.57 7.18 -7.14
CA ARG A 224 -21.62 6.17 -6.91
C ARG A 224 -22.60 6.11 -8.08
N ALA A 225 -22.86 4.91 -8.57
CA ALA A 225 -23.82 4.65 -9.63
C ALA A 225 -25.24 4.42 -9.06
N LYS A 226 -25.90 5.51 -8.64
CA LYS A 226 -27.16 5.45 -7.88
C LYS A 226 -28.32 4.84 -8.68
N GLU A 227 -28.38 5.11 -9.98
CA GLU A 227 -29.38 4.58 -10.89
C GLU A 227 -29.23 3.05 -11.02
N ALA A 228 -27.99 2.56 -11.15
CA ALA A 228 -27.67 1.14 -11.16
C ALA A 228 -28.00 0.48 -9.81
N GLU A 229 -27.72 1.14 -8.69
CA GLU A 229 -28.12 0.67 -7.36
C GLU A 229 -29.65 0.49 -7.27
N GLY A 230 -30.42 1.47 -7.76
CA GLY A 230 -31.88 1.44 -7.78
C GLY A 230 -32.45 0.31 -8.63
N ALA A 231 -31.84 0.01 -9.78
CA ALA A 231 -32.26 -1.08 -10.66
C ALA A 231 -32.14 -2.47 -10.01
N LEU A 232 -31.21 -2.63 -9.06
CA LEU A 232 -31.01 -3.90 -8.35
C LEU A 232 -31.98 -4.10 -7.17
N VAL A 233 -32.48 -3.04 -6.54
CA VAL A 233 -33.31 -3.13 -5.35
C VAL A 233 -34.70 -3.72 -5.65
N SER A 234 -35.27 -4.44 -4.68
CA SER A 234 -36.60 -5.07 -4.71
C SER A 234 -36.73 -6.26 -5.66
N GLY A 235 -35.63 -6.87 -6.06
CA GLY A 235 -35.65 -8.08 -6.88
C GLY A 235 -34.37 -8.91 -6.79
N PRO A 236 -34.36 -10.09 -7.41
CA PRO A 236 -33.19 -10.96 -7.44
C PRO A 236 -32.11 -10.45 -8.41
N LEU A 237 -30.92 -11.02 -8.31
CA LEU A 237 -29.83 -10.82 -9.29
C LEU A 237 -30.07 -11.67 -10.56
N SER A 238 -31.15 -11.41 -11.29
CA SER A 238 -31.39 -12.05 -12.59
C SER A 238 -30.42 -11.53 -13.67
N ASP A 239 -30.19 -12.29 -14.73
CA ASP A 239 -29.30 -11.87 -15.83
C ASP A 239 -29.71 -10.52 -16.42
N VAL A 240 -31.01 -10.31 -16.61
CA VAL A 240 -31.58 -9.04 -17.10
C VAL A 240 -31.24 -7.89 -16.15
N ARG A 241 -31.46 -8.06 -14.84
CA ARG A 241 -31.19 -6.99 -13.86
C ARG A 241 -29.71 -6.69 -13.70
N ILE A 242 -28.85 -7.72 -13.81
CA ILE A 242 -27.39 -7.53 -13.81
C ILE A 242 -26.97 -6.72 -15.05
N ALA A 243 -27.48 -7.08 -16.24
CA ALA A 243 -27.16 -6.37 -17.47
C ALA A 243 -27.66 -4.90 -17.42
N ASP A 244 -28.89 -4.68 -16.96
CA ASP A 244 -29.48 -3.34 -16.82
C ASP A 244 -28.67 -2.48 -15.84
N ALA A 245 -28.33 -3.01 -14.66
CA ALA A 245 -27.53 -2.30 -13.66
C ALA A 245 -26.12 -1.99 -14.17
N ALA A 246 -25.50 -2.91 -14.92
CA ALA A 246 -24.19 -2.69 -15.53
C ALA A 246 -24.22 -1.57 -16.59
N ALA A 247 -25.25 -1.52 -17.42
CA ALA A 247 -25.44 -0.44 -18.40
C ALA A 247 -25.64 0.92 -17.70
N LEU A 248 -26.53 0.98 -16.69
CA LEU A 248 -26.76 2.19 -15.89
C LEU A 248 -25.52 2.65 -15.13
N ALA A 249 -24.65 1.72 -14.70
CA ALA A 249 -23.40 2.08 -14.05
C ALA A 249 -22.45 2.82 -14.99
N ALA A 250 -22.40 2.43 -16.27
CA ALA A 250 -21.61 3.13 -17.27
C ALA A 250 -22.14 4.55 -17.55
N GLU A 251 -23.43 4.80 -17.39
CA GLU A 251 -24.01 6.16 -17.50
C GLU A 251 -23.55 7.11 -16.40
N SER A 252 -23.05 6.58 -15.28
CA SER A 252 -22.44 7.37 -14.20
C SER A 252 -20.98 7.74 -14.47
N ALA A 253 -20.35 7.15 -15.49
CA ALA A 253 -18.96 7.37 -15.84
C ALA A 253 -18.78 8.65 -16.70
N ARG A 254 -17.81 9.47 -16.35
CA ARG A 254 -17.33 10.64 -17.13
C ARG A 254 -15.79 10.55 -17.32
N PRO A 255 -15.28 9.47 -17.95
CA PRO A 255 -13.84 9.27 -18.08
C PRO A 255 -13.20 10.24 -19.08
N ILE A 256 -11.88 10.41 -18.95
CA ILE A 256 -11.02 11.10 -19.90
C ILE A 256 -10.15 10.08 -20.65
N ASP A 257 -9.63 10.47 -21.81
CA ASP A 257 -8.56 9.75 -22.48
C ASP A 257 -7.23 9.97 -21.75
N ASP A 258 -6.44 8.92 -21.56
CA ASP A 258 -5.05 9.03 -21.14
C ASP A 258 -4.21 7.84 -21.65
N ILE A 259 -2.94 7.78 -21.23
CA ILE A 259 -1.98 6.75 -21.65
C ILE A 259 -2.40 5.31 -21.28
N ARG A 260 -3.31 5.14 -20.32
CA ARG A 260 -3.80 3.83 -19.88
C ARG A 260 -4.92 3.31 -20.76
N SER A 261 -5.81 4.19 -21.23
CA SER A 261 -6.92 3.83 -22.13
C SER A 261 -7.70 5.06 -22.62
N GLY A 262 -8.49 4.87 -23.68
CA GLY A 262 -9.51 5.85 -24.10
C GLY A 262 -10.76 5.87 -23.21
N ALA A 263 -11.48 6.98 -23.24
CA ALA A 263 -12.71 7.24 -22.48
C ALA A 263 -13.84 6.29 -22.89
N ASP A 264 -14.00 6.03 -24.18
CA ASP A 264 -15.03 5.11 -24.69
C ASP A 264 -14.79 3.67 -24.20
N TYR A 265 -13.53 3.21 -24.27
CA TYR A 265 -13.14 1.91 -23.73
C TYR A 265 -13.41 1.81 -22.23
N ARG A 266 -13.17 2.88 -21.44
CA ARG A 266 -13.51 2.87 -20.01
C ARG A 266 -15.00 2.72 -19.76
N ARG A 267 -15.85 3.38 -20.56
CA ARG A 267 -17.31 3.23 -20.41
C ARG A 267 -17.75 1.81 -20.69
N GLU A 268 -17.25 1.18 -21.74
CA GLU A 268 -17.52 -0.24 -22.04
C GLU A 268 -16.98 -1.16 -20.94
N ALA A 269 -15.77 -0.90 -20.46
CA ALA A 269 -15.15 -1.66 -19.39
C ALA A 269 -15.95 -1.57 -18.07
N VAL A 270 -16.59 -0.44 -17.76
CA VAL A 270 -17.48 -0.33 -16.59
C VAL A 270 -18.62 -1.33 -16.67
N VAL A 271 -19.28 -1.46 -17.84
CA VAL A 271 -20.37 -2.43 -18.02
C VAL A 271 -19.88 -3.82 -17.68
N GLU A 272 -18.77 -4.24 -18.27
CA GLU A 272 -18.25 -5.59 -18.07
C GLU A 272 -17.75 -5.83 -16.64
N LEU A 273 -17.11 -4.84 -16.00
CA LEU A 273 -16.62 -4.98 -14.62
C LEU A 273 -17.78 -5.09 -13.63
N VAL A 274 -18.79 -4.24 -13.75
CA VAL A 274 -19.96 -4.26 -12.86
C VAL A 274 -20.74 -5.56 -13.05
N ARG A 275 -20.92 -6.02 -14.30
CA ARG A 275 -21.52 -7.32 -14.61
C ARG A 275 -20.79 -8.46 -13.89
N ARG A 276 -19.46 -8.55 -14.03
CA ARG A 276 -18.63 -9.57 -13.36
C ARG A 276 -18.74 -9.50 -11.85
N ALA A 277 -18.72 -8.29 -11.27
CA ALA A 277 -18.85 -8.11 -9.82
C ALA A 277 -20.20 -8.64 -9.31
N LEU A 278 -21.30 -8.33 -10.00
CA LEU A 278 -22.64 -8.80 -9.64
C LEU A 278 -22.79 -10.32 -9.82
N GLU A 279 -22.22 -10.89 -10.88
CA GLU A 279 -22.19 -12.34 -11.11
C GLU A 279 -21.40 -13.09 -10.03
N GLN A 280 -20.26 -12.55 -9.61
CA GLN A 280 -19.48 -13.09 -8.49
C GLN A 280 -20.32 -13.13 -7.21
N LEU A 281 -21.00 -12.02 -6.87
CA LEU A 281 -21.82 -11.94 -5.66
C LEU A 281 -23.04 -12.86 -5.71
N ARG A 282 -23.63 -13.03 -6.90
CA ARG A 282 -24.70 -14.01 -7.14
C ARG A 282 -24.21 -15.44 -6.91
N GLY A 283 -23.06 -15.78 -7.48
CA GLY A 283 -22.43 -17.10 -7.37
C GLY A 283 -21.77 -17.40 -6.03
N ARG A 284 -21.65 -16.40 -5.13
CA ARG A 284 -20.88 -16.49 -3.86
C ARG A 284 -19.38 -16.78 -4.08
N ALA A 285 -18.85 -16.34 -5.22
CA ALA A 285 -17.48 -16.59 -5.64
C ALA A 285 -16.53 -15.45 -5.24
N GLU A 286 -16.97 -14.47 -4.45
CA GLU A 286 -16.12 -13.33 -4.06
C GLU A 286 -14.87 -13.80 -3.31
N ARG A 287 -14.99 -14.83 -2.45
CA ARG A 287 -13.89 -15.34 -1.62
C ARG A 287 -12.79 -16.03 -2.42
N GLU A 288 -13.10 -16.60 -3.58
CA GLU A 288 -12.15 -17.29 -4.47
C GLU A 288 -11.10 -16.32 -5.07
N GLN A 289 -11.34 -15.01 -4.97
CA GLN A 289 -10.49 -13.98 -5.56
C GLN A 289 -9.28 -13.61 -4.69
N LEU A 290 -9.23 -14.09 -3.44
CA LEU A 290 -8.13 -13.87 -2.52
C LEU A 290 -7.43 -15.22 -2.27
N PRO A 291 -6.14 -15.37 -2.60
CA PRO A 291 -5.39 -16.56 -2.24
C PRO A 291 -5.35 -16.76 -0.72
N ASP A 292 -5.32 -18.01 -0.26
CA ASP A 292 -5.31 -18.35 1.17
C ASP A 292 -4.12 -17.74 1.91
N GLU A 293 -2.95 -17.73 1.26
CA GLU A 293 -1.72 -17.16 1.81
C GLU A 293 -0.99 -16.31 0.76
N LEU A 294 -1.10 -14.99 0.91
CA LEU A 294 -0.45 -13.99 0.08
C LEU A 294 0.88 -13.56 0.69
N PRO A 295 2.01 -13.67 -0.04
CA PRO A 295 3.29 -13.16 0.43
C PRO A 295 3.27 -11.66 0.70
N MET A 296 3.72 -11.27 1.89
CA MET A 296 3.78 -9.89 2.34
C MET A 296 5.20 -9.32 2.32
N LEU A 297 6.21 -10.18 2.33
CA LEU A 297 7.63 -9.86 2.49
C LEU A 297 7.89 -9.12 3.80
N CYS A 298 7.31 -9.62 4.88
CA CYS A 298 7.58 -9.11 6.24
C CYS A 298 8.46 -10.06 7.06
N GLY A 299 9.09 -11.05 6.42
CA GLY A 299 9.90 -12.07 7.08
C GLY A 299 9.14 -12.73 8.23
N SER A 300 9.82 -12.91 9.37
CA SER A 300 9.20 -13.45 10.59
C SER A 300 8.44 -12.41 11.42
N THR A 301 8.31 -11.17 10.96
CA THR A 301 7.65 -10.09 11.71
C THR A 301 6.13 -10.14 11.58
N ASP A 302 5.42 -9.35 12.37
CA ASP A 302 3.98 -9.16 12.22
C ASP A 302 3.62 -8.00 11.25
N GLY A 303 4.60 -7.50 10.48
CA GLY A 303 4.43 -6.39 9.55
C GLY A 303 4.30 -5.02 10.23
N ARG A 304 4.66 -4.92 11.53
CA ARG A 304 4.67 -3.66 12.27
C ARG A 304 6.08 -3.20 12.54
N PHE A 305 6.29 -1.90 12.33
CA PHE A 305 7.54 -1.26 12.70
C PHE A 305 7.58 -0.94 14.20
N PRO A 306 8.77 -0.94 14.83
CA PRO A 306 8.97 -0.44 16.18
C PRO A 306 8.47 1.00 16.34
N ARG A 307 7.87 1.27 17.50
CA ARG A 307 7.40 2.61 17.88
C ARG A 307 8.52 3.42 18.48
N LEU A 308 8.47 4.73 18.30
CA LEU A 308 9.38 5.63 19.00
C LEU A 308 8.76 6.03 20.33
N ALA A 309 9.49 5.82 21.42
CA ALA A 309 9.13 6.28 22.75
C ALA A 309 9.99 7.49 23.14
N GLY A 310 9.46 8.36 24.00
CA GLY A 310 10.18 9.54 24.48
C GLY A 310 9.89 10.80 23.66
N GLN A 311 10.94 11.58 23.40
CA GLN A 311 10.82 12.90 22.77
C GLN A 311 10.76 12.81 21.25
N THR A 312 10.13 13.82 20.63
CA THR A 312 10.17 14.05 19.19
C THR A 312 11.61 14.22 18.72
N ILE A 313 11.99 13.51 17.66
CA ILE A 313 13.31 13.63 17.02
C ILE A 313 13.21 14.61 15.85
N CYS A 314 14.25 15.40 15.63
CA CYS A 314 14.37 16.31 14.50
C CYS A 314 15.70 16.09 13.78
N HIS A 315 15.67 16.05 12.45
CA HIS A 315 16.85 16.03 11.59
C HIS A 315 16.75 17.18 10.58
N HIS A 316 17.82 17.96 10.47
CA HIS A 316 17.94 18.98 9.43
C HIS A 316 18.82 18.44 8.29
N ASP A 317 18.54 18.86 7.05
CA ASP A 317 19.26 18.36 5.85
C ASP A 317 20.79 18.48 5.98
N GLU A 318 21.26 19.69 6.28
CA GLU A 318 22.67 20.02 6.55
C GLU A 318 22.98 20.12 8.05
N GLY A 319 22.13 19.51 8.87
CA GLY A 319 22.21 19.55 10.33
C GLY A 319 23.37 18.73 10.92
N PRO A 320 23.86 19.09 12.11
CA PRO A 320 24.83 18.28 12.84
C PRO A 320 24.20 17.03 13.48
N GLU A 321 22.87 16.90 13.54
CA GLU A 321 22.18 15.79 14.19
C GLU A 321 22.37 14.49 13.38
N PRO A 322 23.04 13.46 13.92
CA PRO A 322 23.25 12.23 13.19
C PRO A 322 21.98 11.39 13.10
N ILE A 323 21.84 10.68 11.99
CA ILE A 323 20.98 9.51 11.89
C ILE A 323 21.78 8.35 12.49
N GLU A 324 21.34 7.85 13.65
CA GLU A 324 21.96 6.72 14.36
C GLU A 324 21.15 5.47 14.06
N CYS A 325 21.73 4.44 13.47
CA CYS A 325 21.01 3.21 13.14
C CYS A 325 21.94 2.00 13.13
N THR A 326 21.36 0.80 13.01
CA THR A 326 22.14 -0.40 12.74
C THR A 326 22.03 -0.72 11.26
N VAL A 327 23.17 -0.97 10.59
CA VAL A 327 23.22 -1.41 9.20
C VAL A 327 24.08 -2.66 9.13
N ASN A 328 23.49 -3.77 8.67
CA ASN A 328 24.15 -5.08 8.57
C ASN A 328 24.82 -5.51 9.90
N GLY A 329 24.13 -5.28 11.02
CA GLY A 329 24.61 -5.59 12.37
C GLY A 329 25.65 -4.61 12.94
N GLN A 330 26.02 -3.55 12.22
CA GLN A 330 26.96 -2.53 12.69
C GLN A 330 26.24 -1.23 13.05
N ASN A 331 26.55 -0.66 14.22
CA ASN A 331 26.08 0.67 14.59
C ASN A 331 26.76 1.72 13.72
N VAL A 332 25.97 2.56 13.05
CA VAL A 332 26.44 3.66 12.21
C VAL A 332 25.81 4.97 12.66
N MET A 333 26.54 6.06 12.45
CA MET A 333 26.08 7.43 12.69
C MET A 333 26.37 8.25 11.43
N VAL A 334 25.33 8.74 10.77
CA VAL A 334 25.46 9.49 9.51
C VAL A 334 24.93 10.91 9.71
N GLY A 335 25.82 11.90 9.64
CA GLY A 335 25.44 13.32 9.64
C GLY A 335 25.10 13.83 8.24
N ARG A 336 24.39 14.97 8.15
CA ARG A 336 24.06 15.65 6.88
C ARG A 336 23.34 14.77 5.84
N ALA A 337 22.43 13.93 6.33
CA ALA A 337 21.58 13.08 5.51
C ALA A 337 20.09 13.36 5.77
N GLY A 338 19.77 14.52 6.35
CA GLY A 338 18.41 14.86 6.76
C GLY A 338 17.42 14.98 5.59
N GLY A 339 17.87 15.45 4.43
CA GLY A 339 17.07 15.61 3.21
C GLY A 339 17.31 14.52 2.16
N LYS A 340 17.94 13.40 2.54
CA LYS A 340 18.21 12.27 1.65
C LYS A 340 17.15 11.18 1.74
N THR A 341 17.12 10.31 0.75
CA THR A 341 16.49 8.99 0.81
C THR A 341 17.40 7.99 1.52
N LEU A 342 16.82 6.91 2.05
CA LEU A 342 17.57 5.81 2.64
C LEU A 342 18.51 5.17 1.60
N LEU A 343 18.11 5.16 0.33
CA LEU A 343 18.95 4.66 -0.75
C LEU A 343 20.24 5.46 -0.91
N GLU A 344 20.15 6.79 -0.92
CA GLU A 344 21.31 7.69 -0.99
C GLU A 344 22.18 7.54 0.25
N LEU A 345 21.59 7.47 1.45
CA LEU A 345 22.34 7.23 2.70
C LEU A 345 23.16 5.93 2.62
N LEU A 346 22.55 4.83 2.20
CA LEU A 346 23.23 3.53 2.13
C LEU A 346 24.34 3.53 1.07
N ARG A 347 24.09 4.12 -0.10
CA ARG A 347 25.01 4.04 -1.25
C ARG A 347 26.12 5.07 -1.18
N ASP A 348 25.76 6.32 -0.91
CA ASP A 348 26.63 7.47 -1.12
C ASP A 348 27.37 7.85 0.16
N ASP A 349 26.74 7.68 1.33
CA ASP A 349 27.37 7.96 2.63
C ASP A 349 28.05 6.73 3.23
N LEU A 350 27.44 5.54 3.12
CA LEU A 350 27.98 4.29 3.70
C LEU A 350 28.73 3.40 2.69
N GLY A 351 28.66 3.69 1.38
CA GLY A 351 29.35 2.91 0.35
C GLY A 351 28.76 1.51 0.07
N LEU A 352 27.57 1.19 0.61
CA LEU A 352 26.87 -0.08 0.40
C LEU A 352 26.12 -0.07 -0.93
N THR A 353 26.89 -0.20 -2.01
CA THR A 353 26.41 0.02 -3.39
C THR A 353 25.66 -1.16 -4.00
N GLY A 354 25.50 -2.28 -3.30
CA GLY A 354 24.74 -3.46 -3.72
C GLY A 354 23.27 -3.13 -3.93
N THR A 355 22.66 -2.36 -3.00
CA THR A 355 21.33 -1.78 -3.19
C THR A 355 21.34 -0.80 -4.36
N LYS A 356 20.48 -0.98 -5.38
CA LYS A 356 20.57 -0.20 -6.63
C LYS A 356 19.45 0.83 -6.78
N GLU A 357 19.83 1.98 -7.33
CA GLU A 357 18.87 2.93 -7.88
C GLU A 357 18.42 2.48 -9.27
N GLY A 358 17.20 1.97 -9.39
CA GLY A 358 16.64 1.56 -10.68
C GLY A 358 15.76 2.63 -11.30
N CYS A 359 14.51 2.68 -10.87
CA CYS A 359 13.51 3.61 -11.40
C CYS A 359 13.36 4.90 -10.57
N GLY A 360 13.88 4.97 -9.34
CA GLY A 360 13.64 6.06 -8.38
C GLY A 360 12.21 6.10 -7.78
N GLU A 361 11.24 5.50 -8.46
CA GLU A 361 9.80 5.67 -8.15
C GLU A 361 9.15 4.48 -7.43
N GLY A 362 9.95 3.56 -6.89
CA GLY A 362 9.45 2.34 -6.23
C GLY A 362 8.86 1.26 -7.15
N GLU A 363 8.95 1.42 -8.46
CA GLU A 363 8.39 0.51 -9.46
C GLU A 363 9.16 -0.81 -9.65
N CYS A 364 10.50 -0.76 -9.61
CA CYS A 364 11.35 -1.87 -10.07
C CYS A 364 11.91 -2.78 -8.96
N GLY A 365 11.81 -2.39 -7.69
CA GLY A 365 12.32 -3.17 -6.55
C GLY A 365 13.83 -3.34 -6.45
N ALA A 366 14.64 -2.73 -7.32
CA ALA A 366 16.11 -2.90 -7.28
C ALA A 366 16.76 -2.34 -6.00
N CYS A 367 16.04 -1.45 -5.30
CA CYS A 367 16.44 -0.80 -4.06
C CYS A 367 15.88 -1.50 -2.80
N THR A 368 15.35 -2.72 -2.93
CA THR A 368 14.79 -3.44 -1.77
C THR A 368 15.85 -3.67 -0.71
N VAL A 369 15.53 -3.27 0.51
CA VAL A 369 16.28 -3.54 1.75
C VAL A 369 15.29 -3.99 2.81
N TRP A 370 15.77 -4.58 3.90
CA TRP A 370 14.93 -4.83 5.07
C TRP A 370 15.12 -3.72 6.08
N MET A 371 14.02 -3.17 6.58
CA MET A 371 14.00 -2.22 7.68
C MET A 371 13.18 -2.85 8.80
N ASP A 372 13.80 -3.08 9.95
CA ASP A 372 13.22 -3.78 11.10
C ASP A 372 12.63 -5.15 10.70
N GLY A 373 13.34 -5.89 9.83
CA GLY A 373 12.92 -7.21 9.31
C GLY A 373 11.86 -7.17 8.20
N ILE A 374 11.40 -5.99 7.78
CA ILE A 374 10.34 -5.83 6.76
C ILE A 374 10.94 -5.35 5.44
N ALA A 375 10.63 -6.00 4.33
CA ALA A 375 11.10 -5.57 3.02
C ALA A 375 10.44 -4.25 2.59
N VAL A 376 11.26 -3.23 2.34
CA VAL A 376 10.84 -1.88 1.94
C VAL A 376 11.63 -1.38 0.74
N LEU A 377 11.15 -0.30 0.12
CA LEU A 377 11.82 0.37 -0.99
C LEU A 377 12.60 1.58 -0.45
N SER A 378 13.93 1.46 -0.40
CA SER A 378 14.80 2.51 0.16
C SER A 378 14.75 3.82 -0.63
N CYS A 379 14.45 3.77 -1.94
CA CYS A 379 14.29 4.99 -2.76
C CYS A 379 13.08 5.87 -2.36
N LEU A 380 12.06 5.28 -1.73
CA LEU A 380 10.86 5.98 -1.26
C LEU A 380 10.81 6.15 0.27
N THR A 381 11.93 5.87 0.94
CA THR A 381 12.02 6.00 2.40
C THR A 381 12.96 7.17 2.71
N PRO A 382 12.52 8.22 3.42
CA PRO A 382 13.41 9.25 3.93
C PRO A 382 14.53 8.64 4.79
N ALA A 383 15.78 9.07 4.60
CA ALA A 383 16.91 8.63 5.42
C ALA A 383 16.68 8.85 6.93
N PRO A 384 16.12 9.99 7.40
CA PRO A 384 15.77 10.20 8.81
C PRO A 384 14.92 9.09 9.44
N ARG A 385 14.09 8.39 8.65
CA ARG A 385 13.27 7.28 9.14
C ARG A 385 14.15 6.14 9.68
N ALA A 386 15.37 5.98 9.20
CA ALA A 386 16.28 4.94 9.66
C ALA A 386 16.82 5.18 11.08
N HIS A 387 16.70 6.39 11.63
CA HIS A 387 17.21 6.68 12.98
C HIS A 387 16.55 5.72 14.01
N GLY A 388 17.34 4.91 14.70
CA GLY A 388 16.92 3.88 15.65
C GLY A 388 16.37 2.59 15.03
N ALA A 389 16.44 2.44 13.70
CA ALA A 389 16.01 1.24 13.00
C ALA A 389 17.19 0.28 12.74
N ASP A 390 16.85 -0.98 12.47
CA ASP A 390 17.78 -1.98 11.95
C ASP A 390 17.61 -2.15 10.44
N ILE A 391 18.69 -2.00 9.67
CA ILE A 391 18.68 -2.07 8.22
C ILE A 391 19.56 -3.23 7.75
N VAL A 392 19.00 -4.10 6.91
CA VAL A 392 19.76 -5.16 6.24
C VAL A 392 19.76 -4.90 4.73
N THR A 393 20.94 -4.79 4.16
CA THR A 393 21.17 -4.69 2.71
C THR A 393 21.56 -6.05 2.13
N VAL A 394 21.71 -6.14 0.80
CA VAL A 394 22.12 -7.39 0.14
C VAL A 394 23.49 -7.89 0.63
N GLU A 395 24.38 -6.97 0.98
CA GLU A 395 25.69 -7.27 1.57
C GLU A 395 25.56 -7.91 2.97
N GLY A 396 24.52 -7.54 3.73
CA GLY A 396 24.28 -8.03 5.09
C GLY A 396 23.60 -9.40 5.17
N LEU A 397 23.16 -9.97 4.05
CA LEU A 397 22.59 -11.33 4.05
C LEU A 397 23.64 -12.42 4.28
N ALA A 398 24.89 -12.18 3.90
CA ALA A 398 25.97 -13.14 4.07
C ALA A 398 26.51 -13.09 5.52
N GLN A 399 26.92 -14.25 6.04
CA GLN A 399 27.58 -14.37 7.35
C GLN A 399 29.07 -14.64 7.14
N GLY A 400 29.88 -13.57 7.14
CA GLY A 400 31.29 -13.69 6.82
C GLY A 400 31.50 -14.11 5.36
N GLU A 401 32.13 -15.26 5.13
CA GLU A 401 32.33 -15.83 3.78
C GLU A 401 31.16 -16.72 3.33
N GLU A 402 30.23 -17.06 4.24
CA GLU A 402 29.10 -17.92 3.92
C GLU A 402 27.95 -17.10 3.33
N LEU A 403 27.62 -17.38 2.07
CA LEU A 403 26.51 -16.73 1.37
C LEU A 403 25.16 -17.27 1.87
N HIS A 404 24.17 -16.39 1.90
CA HIS A 404 22.79 -16.80 2.16
C HIS A 404 22.34 -17.83 1.10
N PRO A 405 21.51 -18.85 1.44
CA PRO A 405 21.07 -19.88 0.49
C PRO A 405 20.48 -19.31 -0.81
N VAL A 406 19.75 -18.20 -0.73
CA VAL A 406 19.23 -17.47 -1.91
C VAL A 406 20.36 -16.87 -2.75
N GLN A 407 21.38 -16.26 -2.15
CA GLN A 407 22.53 -15.73 -2.88
C GLN A 407 23.27 -16.86 -3.61
N GLN A 408 23.52 -17.98 -2.93
CA GLN A 408 24.20 -19.14 -3.51
C GLN A 408 23.38 -19.75 -4.66
N ALA A 409 22.08 -19.94 -4.47
CA ALA A 409 21.21 -20.49 -5.52
C ALA A 409 21.14 -19.59 -6.77
N PHE A 410 21.20 -18.26 -6.61
CA PHE A 410 21.25 -17.34 -7.75
C PHE A 410 22.53 -17.49 -8.56
N ILE A 411 23.66 -17.78 -7.92
CA ILE A 411 24.94 -18.05 -8.57
C ILE A 411 24.85 -19.38 -9.32
N ASP A 412 24.42 -20.46 -8.64
CA ASP A 412 24.38 -21.81 -9.17
C ASP A 412 23.47 -21.93 -10.41
N GLU A 413 22.27 -21.32 -10.35
CA GLU A 413 21.30 -21.34 -11.45
C GLU A 413 21.65 -20.34 -12.58
N GLY A 414 22.66 -19.49 -12.37
CA GLY A 414 22.96 -18.38 -13.26
C GLY A 414 21.76 -17.43 -13.40
N ALA A 415 21.08 -17.15 -12.28
CA ALA A 415 19.95 -16.21 -12.18
C ALA A 415 20.41 -14.73 -12.22
N VAL A 416 21.62 -14.49 -12.72
CA VAL A 416 22.26 -13.19 -12.87
C VAL A 416 22.54 -12.97 -14.35
N GLN A 417 21.69 -12.18 -15.02
CA GLN A 417 21.91 -11.78 -16.42
C GLN A 417 22.84 -10.56 -16.46
N CYS A 418 22.30 -9.33 -16.58
CA CYS A 418 23.09 -8.11 -16.36
C CYS A 418 23.39 -7.84 -14.87
N GLY A 419 22.69 -8.53 -13.96
CA GLY A 419 22.87 -8.43 -12.51
C GLY A 419 22.30 -7.18 -11.83
N TYR A 420 21.81 -6.18 -12.56
CA TYR A 420 21.40 -4.90 -11.96
C TYR A 420 20.23 -5.03 -10.97
N CYS A 421 19.20 -5.80 -11.32
CA CYS A 421 18.04 -6.02 -10.47
C CYS A 421 18.24 -7.14 -9.43
N THR A 422 19.31 -7.94 -9.58
CA THR A 422 19.56 -9.15 -8.79
C THR A 422 19.53 -8.88 -7.28
N PRO A 423 20.17 -7.83 -6.75
CA PRO A 423 20.10 -7.51 -5.32
C PRO A 423 18.67 -7.42 -4.79
N GLY A 424 17.77 -6.72 -5.49
CA GLY A 424 16.37 -6.60 -5.09
C GLY A 424 15.63 -7.94 -5.09
N PHE A 425 15.87 -8.79 -6.10
CA PHE A 425 15.29 -10.13 -6.15
C PHE A 425 15.79 -11.04 -5.03
N VAL A 426 17.09 -10.97 -4.71
CA VAL A 426 17.69 -11.72 -3.61
C VAL A 426 17.07 -11.29 -2.28
N MET A 427 16.97 -9.98 -2.02
CA MET A 427 16.38 -9.46 -0.78
C MET A 427 14.89 -9.82 -0.64
N ALA A 428 14.11 -9.72 -1.73
CA ALA A 428 12.70 -10.12 -1.71
C ALA A 428 12.55 -11.64 -1.55
N GLY A 429 13.38 -12.42 -2.24
CA GLY A 429 13.38 -13.88 -2.17
C GLY A 429 13.75 -14.41 -0.78
N ALA A 430 14.79 -13.85 -0.16
CA ALA A 430 15.16 -14.22 1.21
C ALA A 430 14.04 -13.88 2.21
N SER A 431 13.39 -12.72 2.09
CA SER A 431 12.27 -12.34 2.95
C SER A 431 11.04 -13.24 2.73
N LEU A 432 10.80 -13.66 1.49
CA LEU A 432 9.75 -14.63 1.17
C LEU A 432 10.01 -15.97 1.87
N LEU A 433 11.25 -16.48 1.85
CA LEU A 433 11.58 -17.77 2.47
C LEU A 433 11.54 -17.73 4.00
N GLU A 434 11.79 -16.56 4.61
CA GLU A 434 11.56 -16.36 6.05
C GLU A 434 10.08 -16.38 6.42
N GLU A 435 9.21 -15.90 5.53
CA GLU A 435 7.76 -15.84 5.74
C GLU A 435 7.09 -17.18 5.42
N ILE A 436 7.47 -17.81 4.30
CA ILE A 436 6.90 -19.05 3.76
C ILE A 436 8.06 -19.97 3.38
N ALA A 437 8.38 -20.94 4.23
CA ALA A 437 9.53 -21.83 4.06
C ALA A 437 9.50 -22.63 2.74
N HIS A 438 8.31 -22.99 2.27
CA HIS A 438 8.09 -23.78 1.05
C HIS A 438 7.06 -23.10 0.14
N PRO A 439 7.41 -21.96 -0.49
CA PRO A 439 6.44 -21.22 -1.28
C PRO A 439 6.13 -21.98 -2.57
N SER A 440 4.87 -22.00 -2.97
CA SER A 440 4.47 -22.45 -4.29
C SER A 440 5.03 -21.52 -5.38
N ARG A 441 5.04 -21.98 -6.64
CA ARG A 441 5.47 -21.15 -7.77
C ARG A 441 4.68 -19.83 -7.85
N GLU A 442 3.38 -19.90 -7.60
CA GLU A 442 2.50 -18.72 -7.61
C GLU A 442 2.84 -17.75 -6.47
N GLN A 443 3.19 -18.27 -5.29
CA GLN A 443 3.67 -17.45 -4.17
C GLN A 443 5.04 -16.81 -4.48
N ILE A 444 5.97 -17.53 -5.13
CA ILE A 444 7.23 -16.95 -5.58
C ILE A 444 6.97 -15.80 -6.56
N GLU A 445 6.10 -16.00 -7.55
CA GLU A 445 5.75 -14.97 -8.52
C GLU A 445 5.06 -13.76 -7.87
N ALA A 446 4.17 -13.99 -6.88
CA ALA A 446 3.50 -12.93 -6.14
C ALA A 446 4.45 -12.14 -5.24
N GLY A 447 5.35 -12.83 -4.52
CA GLY A 447 6.35 -12.21 -3.66
C GLY A 447 7.36 -11.38 -4.45
N LEU A 448 7.83 -11.89 -5.59
CA LEU A 448 8.78 -11.20 -6.46
C LEU A 448 8.12 -10.19 -7.42
N ALA A 449 6.80 -10.02 -7.37
CA ALA A 449 6.08 -9.17 -8.32
C ALA A 449 6.49 -7.68 -8.25
N GLY A 450 7.16 -7.26 -7.17
CA GLY A 450 7.74 -5.93 -7.02
C GLY A 450 9.13 -5.74 -7.60
N ASN A 451 9.73 -6.79 -8.16
CA ASN A 451 11.07 -6.76 -8.73
C ASN A 451 11.01 -6.94 -10.25
N LEU A 452 11.52 -5.97 -10.99
CA LEU A 452 11.47 -5.96 -12.46
C LEU A 452 12.86 -6.24 -13.05
N CYS A 453 12.94 -7.27 -13.90
CA CYS A 453 14.13 -7.61 -14.66
C CYS A 453 13.97 -7.20 -16.13
N ARG A 454 14.72 -6.19 -16.57
CA ARG A 454 14.74 -5.76 -17.99
C ARG A 454 15.32 -6.84 -18.93
N CYS A 455 16.20 -7.70 -18.43
CA CYS A 455 16.79 -8.82 -19.19
C CYS A 455 15.92 -10.08 -19.22
N THR A 456 14.70 -10.02 -18.66
CA THR A 456 13.69 -11.10 -18.68
C THR A 456 14.15 -12.47 -18.16
N GLY A 457 15.10 -12.51 -17.22
CA GLY A 457 15.65 -13.75 -16.63
C GLY A 457 14.77 -14.48 -15.61
N TYR A 458 13.46 -14.21 -15.59
CA TYR A 458 12.54 -14.58 -14.50
C TYR A 458 12.45 -16.09 -14.22
N TYR A 459 12.58 -16.95 -15.23
CA TYR A 459 12.51 -18.40 -15.03
C TYR A 459 13.63 -18.91 -14.11
N LYS A 460 14.86 -18.45 -14.33
CA LYS A 460 16.02 -18.82 -13.50
C LYS A 460 15.97 -18.18 -12.12
N ILE A 461 15.48 -16.95 -12.04
CA ILE A 461 15.26 -16.25 -10.75
C ILE A 461 14.30 -17.05 -9.88
N ALA A 462 13.14 -17.43 -10.41
CA ALA A 462 12.18 -18.21 -9.64
C ALA A 462 12.68 -19.62 -9.33
N ARG A 463 13.41 -20.27 -10.25
CA ARG A 463 14.07 -21.56 -9.98
C ARG A 463 15.10 -21.47 -8.85
N ALA A 464 15.88 -20.38 -8.79
CA ALA A 464 16.84 -20.17 -7.71
C ALA A 464 16.15 -20.06 -6.34
N ILE A 465 14.96 -19.46 -6.27
CA ILE A 465 14.18 -19.43 -5.01
C ILE A 465 13.67 -20.82 -4.64
N GLU A 466 13.17 -21.61 -5.60
CA GLU A 466 12.76 -23.00 -5.36
C GLU A 466 13.92 -23.83 -4.80
N ILE A 467 15.11 -23.75 -5.42
CA ILE A 467 16.32 -24.44 -4.96
C ILE A 467 16.75 -23.96 -3.57
N ALA A 468 16.68 -22.66 -3.28
CA ALA A 468 17.02 -22.13 -1.98
C ALA A 468 16.06 -22.65 -0.88
N ALA A 469 14.77 -22.76 -1.18
CA ALA A 469 13.77 -23.34 -0.27
C ALA A 469 14.05 -24.82 0.03
N GLU A 470 14.40 -25.60 -1.00
CA GLU A 470 14.79 -27.01 -0.85
C GLU A 470 16.00 -27.16 0.10
N ARG A 471 17.04 -26.32 -0.09
CA ARG A 471 18.29 -26.37 0.71
C ARG A 471 18.12 -25.95 2.17
N GLN A 472 17.24 -24.99 2.47
CA GLN A 472 16.96 -24.58 3.86
C GLN A 472 16.26 -25.68 4.67
N SER A 473 15.70 -26.68 3.99
CA SER A 473 14.90 -27.75 4.58
C SER A 473 15.70 -29.02 4.87
N GLU A 474 16.94 -29.10 4.37
CA GLU A 474 17.85 -30.19 4.69
C GLU A 474 18.46 -29.94 6.09
N PRO A 475 18.32 -30.86 7.06
CA PRO A 475 18.99 -30.71 8.34
C PRO A 475 20.52 -30.73 8.13
N ALA A 476 21.20 -29.77 8.74
CA ALA A 476 22.66 -29.63 8.71
C ALA A 476 23.42 -30.85 9.25
#